data_AF-A0A925U4F2-F1
#
_entry.id   AF-A0A925U4F2-F1
#
_cell.length_a   1.000
_cell.length_b   1.000
_cell.length_c   1.000
_cell.angle_alpha   90.00
_cell.angle_beta   90.00
_cell.angle_gamma   90.00
#
_symmetry.space_group_name_H-M   'P 1'
#
loop_
_entity.id
_entity.type
_entity.pdbx_description
1 polymer ?
#
loop_
_entity_poly.entity_id
_entity_poly.type
_entity_poly.pdbx_seq_one_letter_code
_entity_poly.pdbx_strand_id
1 'polypeptide(L)'
;MLISFVVRFALLGFAASMLTGCLGMGGEEIAPHTKQMPAEAQVLLAKKGMTEQAPIFVRIFKEENELEVWKQMADGRFEHFKTYPICKWSGELGPKVKQGDKQAPEGFYTVRPGQLNPNSQFHLAFNLGYPNDYDRSNGRDGSALMVHGKCKSAGCFAMTDALIEEIYILARESFKGGQTSFQVNAFPFRMTEENMKRHANSEWAGFWRSLKTGYDSFEFFRVPPKVAVCSKQYLVNVNFLGQEARPDPQAPCPAFERVTPDVTPGFENLPTQQIARLPERSRVAGVQSRPALADALSRTPDQDNAQIQQSEQPQATPVEAEPVVDVAASQPSEPLTTAAAVAGPQSSGQQTQRSGKGDRLAPVQAPPPEQSSASAFGYTPRPAPLQ
;
A
#
# COMPACT_ATOMS: atom_id res chain seq x y z
N MET A 1 -82.39 -32.76 21.83
CA MET A 1 -81.04 -33.34 21.66
C MET A 1 -80.23 -32.73 20.51
N LEU A 2 -80.73 -31.70 19.79
CA LEU A 2 -80.02 -31.06 18.66
C LEU A 2 -79.43 -29.66 18.95
N ILE A 3 -79.67 -29.07 20.14
CA ILE A 3 -79.28 -27.69 20.43
C ILE A 3 -77.93 -27.60 21.19
N SER A 4 -77.50 -28.67 21.87
CA SER A 4 -76.22 -28.69 22.60
C SER A 4 -74.98 -28.94 21.72
N PHE A 5 -75.16 -29.36 20.47
CA PHE A 5 -74.03 -29.65 19.57
C PHE A 5 -73.53 -28.41 18.82
N VAL A 6 -74.42 -27.45 18.53
CA VAL A 6 -74.07 -26.23 17.77
C VAL A 6 -73.26 -25.24 18.61
N VAL A 7 -73.54 -25.16 19.92
CA VAL A 7 -72.85 -24.22 20.83
C VAL A 7 -71.41 -24.65 21.14
N ARG A 8 -71.11 -25.95 21.12
CA ARG A 8 -69.74 -26.45 21.34
C ARG A 8 -68.80 -26.25 20.13
N PHE A 9 -69.34 -26.15 18.92
CA PHE A 9 -68.53 -25.83 17.73
C PHE A 9 -68.38 -24.32 17.47
N ALA A 10 -69.27 -23.49 17.99
CA ALA A 10 -69.13 -22.03 17.90
C ALA A 10 -67.99 -21.48 18.79
N LEU A 11 -67.57 -22.19 19.83
CA LEU A 11 -66.46 -21.80 20.71
C LEU A 11 -65.08 -22.35 20.27
N LEU A 12 -65.04 -23.26 19.29
CA LEU A 12 -63.78 -23.74 18.69
C LEU A 12 -63.40 -23.02 17.39
N GLY A 13 -64.33 -22.27 16.78
CA GLY A 13 -64.07 -21.47 15.58
C GLY A 13 -63.53 -20.06 15.83
N PHE A 14 -63.60 -19.54 17.07
CA PHE A 14 -63.19 -18.17 17.40
C PHE A 14 -61.79 -18.08 18.04
N ALA A 15 -61.13 -19.21 18.30
CA ALA A 15 -59.77 -19.26 18.86
C ALA A 15 -58.66 -19.41 17.79
N ALA A 16 -59.00 -19.42 16.51
CA ALA A 16 -58.06 -19.67 15.41
C ALA A 16 -57.78 -18.46 14.50
N SER A 17 -58.22 -17.25 14.87
CA SER A 17 -58.13 -16.05 14.01
C SER A 17 -57.40 -14.86 14.66
N MET A 18 -56.60 -15.07 15.72
CA MET A 18 -55.77 -14.04 16.35
C MET A 18 -54.26 -14.39 16.37
N LEU A 19 -53.75 -14.92 15.27
CA LEU A 19 -52.30 -15.10 15.04
C LEU A 19 -51.84 -14.48 13.71
N THR A 20 -52.54 -13.43 13.26
CA THR A 20 -52.14 -12.63 12.10
C THR A 20 -51.64 -11.27 12.56
N GLY A 21 -50.43 -11.24 13.09
CA GLY A 21 -49.67 -10.04 13.45
C GLY A 21 -48.39 -10.50 14.14
N CYS A 22 -47.17 -10.22 13.68
CA CYS A 22 -46.68 -9.26 12.71
C CYS A 22 -45.62 -9.95 11.86
N LEU A 23 -45.88 -10.19 10.58
CA LEU A 23 -44.81 -10.23 9.59
C LEU A 23 -44.70 -8.81 9.05
N GLY A 24 -44.12 -7.94 9.88
CA GLY A 24 -43.61 -6.68 9.41
C GLY A 24 -42.56 -7.00 8.35
N MET A 25 -42.93 -6.83 7.09
CA MET A 25 -42.03 -6.73 5.94
C MET A 25 -41.23 -5.43 6.06
N GLY A 26 -40.46 -5.30 7.14
CA GLY A 26 -39.33 -4.41 7.24
C GLY A 26 -38.14 -5.34 7.33
N GLY A 27 -37.61 -5.77 6.18
CA GLY A 27 -36.32 -6.45 6.17
C GLY A 27 -35.32 -5.47 6.77
N GLU A 28 -34.92 -5.70 8.02
CA GLU A 28 -33.86 -4.91 8.65
C GLU A 28 -32.61 -5.13 7.79
N GLU A 29 -32.27 -4.12 6.99
CA GLU A 29 -31.13 -4.18 6.10
C GLU A 29 -29.89 -4.35 6.97
N ILE A 30 -29.31 -5.56 6.95
CA ILE A 30 -28.16 -5.89 7.78
C ILE A 30 -27.04 -4.89 7.44
N ALA A 31 -26.64 -4.11 8.43
CA ALA A 31 -25.62 -3.09 8.24
C ALA A 31 -24.35 -3.73 7.64
N PRO A 32 -23.73 -3.14 6.59
CA PRO A 32 -22.60 -3.75 5.89
C PRO A 32 -21.46 -4.22 6.81
N HIS A 33 -21.15 -3.44 7.85
CA HIS A 33 -20.09 -3.75 8.82
C HIS A 33 -20.44 -4.87 9.81
N THR A 34 -21.69 -5.34 9.88
CA THR A 34 -22.14 -6.45 10.74
C THR A 34 -22.40 -7.73 9.97
N LYS A 35 -22.31 -7.70 8.63
CA LYS A 35 -22.44 -8.89 7.79
C LYS A 35 -21.45 -9.98 8.20
N GLN A 36 -21.87 -11.23 8.03
CA GLN A 36 -21.00 -12.39 8.19
C GLN A 36 -20.08 -12.52 6.96
N MET A 37 -18.99 -13.27 7.10
CA MET A 37 -18.10 -13.57 5.98
C MET A 37 -18.90 -14.15 4.79
N PRO A 38 -18.70 -13.67 3.56
CA PRO A 38 -19.35 -14.24 2.37
C PRO A 38 -19.07 -15.74 2.23
N ALA A 39 -20.04 -16.49 1.70
CA ALA A 39 -19.93 -17.94 1.58
C ALA A 39 -18.70 -18.38 0.75
N GLU A 40 -18.39 -17.68 -0.36
CA GLU A 40 -17.20 -18.02 -1.16
C GLU A 40 -15.90 -17.80 -0.36
N ALA A 41 -15.84 -16.74 0.46
CA ALA A 41 -14.70 -16.45 1.29
C ALA A 41 -14.54 -17.51 2.41
N GLN A 42 -15.63 -17.95 3.04
CA GLN A 42 -15.61 -19.06 4.02
C GLN A 42 -15.09 -20.36 3.39
N VAL A 43 -15.55 -20.72 2.20
CA VAL A 43 -15.08 -21.90 1.46
C VAL A 43 -13.59 -21.77 1.12
N LEU A 44 -13.14 -20.58 0.68
CA LEU A 44 -11.73 -20.34 0.36
C LEU A 44 -10.84 -20.45 1.60
N LEU A 45 -11.28 -19.90 2.74
CA LEU A 45 -10.59 -20.03 4.03
C LEU A 45 -10.45 -21.49 4.41
N ALA A 46 -11.55 -22.25 4.39
CA ALA A 46 -11.55 -23.68 4.72
C ALA A 46 -10.63 -24.48 3.79
N LYS A 47 -10.69 -24.23 2.47
CA LYS A 47 -9.83 -24.88 1.47
C LYS A 47 -8.34 -24.62 1.71
N LYS A 48 -7.98 -23.43 2.21
CA LYS A 48 -6.61 -23.03 2.52
C LYS A 48 -6.20 -23.35 3.97
N GLY A 49 -7.07 -23.97 4.77
CA GLY A 49 -6.77 -24.25 6.19
C GLY A 49 -6.61 -22.97 7.03
N MET A 50 -7.19 -21.85 6.61
CA MET A 50 -7.11 -20.56 7.28
C MET A 50 -8.33 -20.36 8.18
N THR A 51 -8.14 -19.82 9.38
CA THR A 51 -9.26 -19.46 10.26
C THR A 51 -9.71 -18.02 10.01
N GLU A 52 -11.01 -17.76 10.14
CA GLU A 52 -11.58 -16.41 9.93
C GLU A 52 -10.89 -15.36 10.81
N GLN A 53 -10.65 -15.70 12.08
CA GLN A 53 -10.05 -14.85 13.10
C GLN A 53 -8.52 -14.77 13.06
N ALA A 54 -7.84 -15.53 12.17
CA ALA A 54 -6.37 -15.44 12.07
C ALA A 54 -5.92 -14.02 11.72
N PRO A 55 -4.78 -13.54 12.27
CA PRO A 55 -4.20 -12.23 11.96
C PRO A 55 -4.04 -12.01 10.46
N ILE A 56 -4.29 -10.78 10.01
CA ILE A 56 -4.11 -10.36 8.61
C ILE A 56 -2.90 -9.47 8.40
N PHE A 57 -2.42 -9.44 7.16
CA PHE A 57 -1.44 -8.52 6.61
C PHE A 57 -1.90 -8.12 5.21
N VAL A 58 -1.72 -6.86 4.84
CA VAL A 58 -2.20 -6.32 3.56
C VAL A 58 -1.06 -5.76 2.73
N ARG A 59 -1.08 -6.04 1.43
CA ARG A 59 -0.20 -5.38 0.46
C ARG A 59 -1.02 -4.70 -0.63
N ILE A 60 -0.54 -3.57 -1.10
CA ILE A 60 -1.17 -2.80 -2.16
C ILE A 60 -0.12 -2.54 -3.24
N PHE A 61 -0.50 -2.77 -4.50
CA PHE A 61 0.34 -2.63 -5.68
C PHE A 61 -0.35 -1.68 -6.65
N LYS A 62 0.23 -0.48 -6.81
CA LYS A 62 -0.39 0.61 -7.58
C LYS A 62 -0.40 0.32 -9.08
N GLU A 63 0.73 -0.07 -9.66
CA GLU A 63 0.84 -0.38 -11.09
C GLU A 63 -0.10 -1.53 -11.49
N GLU A 64 -0.18 -2.58 -10.67
CA GLU A 64 -1.03 -3.74 -10.89
C GLU A 64 -2.51 -3.50 -10.58
N ASN A 65 -2.84 -2.41 -9.87
CA ASN A 65 -4.19 -2.16 -9.32
C ASN A 65 -4.67 -3.34 -8.46
N GLU A 66 -3.83 -3.82 -7.55
CA GLU A 66 -4.12 -4.99 -6.73
C GLU A 66 -3.94 -4.71 -5.23
N LEU A 67 -4.87 -5.22 -4.43
CA LEU A 67 -4.76 -5.32 -2.97
C LEU A 67 -4.74 -6.80 -2.60
N GLU A 68 -3.72 -7.24 -1.89
CA GLU A 68 -3.61 -8.61 -1.38
C GLU A 68 -3.90 -8.65 0.11
N VAL A 69 -4.71 -9.61 0.54
CA VAL A 69 -4.85 -9.99 1.95
C VAL A 69 -4.11 -11.31 2.18
N TRP A 70 -3.29 -11.32 3.22
CA TRP A 70 -2.52 -12.47 3.69
C TRP A 70 -2.98 -12.81 5.10
N LYS A 71 -3.00 -14.09 5.47
CA LYS A 71 -3.41 -14.56 6.79
C LYS A 71 -2.30 -15.37 7.44
N GLN A 72 -2.12 -15.17 8.73
CA GLN A 72 -1.14 -15.91 9.51
C GLN A 72 -1.60 -17.37 9.71
N MET A 73 -0.69 -18.30 9.48
CA MET A 73 -0.85 -19.73 9.71
C MET A 73 -0.35 -20.11 11.11
N ALA A 74 -0.57 -21.35 11.52
CA ALA A 74 -0.18 -21.84 12.84
C ALA A 74 1.35 -21.81 13.09
N ASP A 75 2.17 -21.84 12.04
CA ASP A 75 3.64 -21.72 12.10
C ASP A 75 4.13 -20.25 12.22
N GLY A 76 3.20 -19.29 12.27
CA GLY A 76 3.49 -17.87 12.36
C GLY A 76 3.76 -17.18 11.02
N ARG A 77 3.86 -17.92 9.91
CA ARG A 77 4.06 -17.38 8.57
C ARG A 77 2.73 -16.96 7.94
N PHE A 78 2.79 -16.02 7.02
CA PHE A 78 1.63 -15.50 6.32
C PHE A 78 1.51 -16.14 4.95
N GLU A 79 0.34 -16.69 4.69
CA GLU A 79 -0.03 -17.23 3.39
C GLU A 79 -1.04 -16.33 2.69
N HIS A 80 -0.96 -16.33 1.36
CA HIS A 80 -1.85 -15.52 0.52
C HIS A 80 -3.27 -16.05 0.64
N PHE A 81 -4.18 -15.20 1.13
CA PHE A 81 -5.60 -15.53 1.16
C PHE A 81 -6.23 -15.22 -0.21
N LYS A 82 -6.22 -13.95 -0.61
CA LYS A 82 -6.89 -13.47 -1.82
C LYS A 82 -6.33 -12.15 -2.32
N THR A 83 -6.36 -11.96 -3.64
CA THR A 83 -6.08 -10.69 -4.32
C THR A 83 -7.39 -10.06 -4.77
N TYR A 84 -7.53 -8.76 -4.52
CA TYR A 84 -8.69 -7.94 -4.83
C TYR A 84 -8.28 -6.87 -5.86
N PRO A 85 -8.99 -6.74 -6.99
CA PRO A 85 -8.74 -5.66 -7.92
C PRO A 85 -9.14 -4.32 -7.29
N ILE A 86 -8.24 -3.34 -7.39
CA ILE A 86 -8.48 -1.96 -6.99
C ILE A 86 -9.22 -1.27 -8.13
N CYS A 87 -10.36 -0.69 -7.81
CA CYS A 87 -11.20 0.05 -8.76
C CYS A 87 -10.50 1.30 -9.26
N LYS A 88 -9.95 2.08 -8.33
CA LYS A 88 -9.24 3.33 -8.63
C LYS A 88 -8.34 3.73 -7.47
N TRP A 89 -7.13 4.16 -7.78
CA TRP A 89 -6.31 4.97 -6.90
C TRP A 89 -5.94 6.28 -7.62
N SER A 90 -5.46 7.29 -6.89
CA SER A 90 -5.21 8.62 -7.47
C SER A 90 -3.72 8.95 -7.55
N GLY A 91 -3.34 9.73 -8.56
CA GLY A 91 -1.97 10.16 -8.80
C GLY A 91 -1.22 9.24 -9.76
N GLU A 92 0.10 9.23 -9.66
CA GLU A 92 1.01 8.40 -10.46
C GLU A 92 1.84 7.49 -9.55
N LEU A 93 2.79 6.73 -10.10
CA LEU A 93 3.76 6.01 -9.28
C LEU A 93 4.66 7.00 -8.54
N GLY A 94 4.75 6.84 -7.22
CA GLY A 94 5.37 7.79 -6.32
C GLY A 94 4.58 7.96 -5.02
N PRO A 95 5.26 8.33 -3.92
CA PRO A 95 4.63 8.56 -2.64
C PRO A 95 3.79 9.84 -2.64
N LYS A 96 2.80 9.88 -1.75
CA LYS A 96 2.13 11.11 -1.35
C LYS A 96 3.10 12.00 -0.58
N VAL A 97 3.20 13.29 -0.94
CA VAL A 97 4.13 14.24 -0.32
C VAL A 97 3.46 15.43 0.35
N LYS A 98 2.28 15.85 -0.12
CA LYS A 98 1.59 17.03 0.44
C LYS A 98 0.07 16.92 0.41
N GLN A 99 -0.62 17.62 1.31
CA GLN A 99 -2.07 17.72 1.30
C GLN A 99 -2.57 18.26 -0.05
N GLY A 100 -3.57 17.61 -0.61
CA GLY A 100 -4.17 18.03 -1.88
C GLY A 100 -3.39 17.67 -3.16
N ASP A 101 -2.26 16.95 -3.08
CA ASP A 101 -1.55 16.43 -4.27
C ASP A 101 -2.31 15.34 -5.05
N LYS A 102 -3.46 14.89 -4.53
CA LYS A 102 -4.28 13.80 -5.09
C LYS A 102 -3.47 12.50 -5.30
N GLN A 103 -2.44 12.27 -4.49
CA GLN A 103 -1.55 11.12 -4.61
C GLN A 103 -1.90 10.06 -3.57
N ALA A 104 -2.05 8.80 -4.00
CA ALA A 104 -2.14 7.66 -3.11
C ALA A 104 -0.74 7.35 -2.52
N PRO A 105 -0.65 7.02 -1.23
CA PRO A 105 0.62 6.87 -0.53
C PRO A 105 1.34 5.57 -0.90
N GLU A 106 2.65 5.57 -0.68
CA GLU A 106 3.53 4.40 -0.76
C GLU A 106 4.33 4.33 0.55
N GLY A 107 4.53 3.14 1.12
CA GLY A 107 5.17 2.98 2.42
C GLY A 107 4.58 1.86 3.28
N PHE A 108 5.03 1.83 4.54
CA PHE A 108 4.60 0.86 5.56
C PHE A 108 3.64 1.55 6.54
N TYR A 109 2.40 1.08 6.60
CA TYR A 109 1.33 1.67 7.39
C TYR A 109 0.77 0.68 8.41
N THR A 110 0.10 1.18 9.44
CA THR A 110 -0.46 0.35 10.51
C THR A 110 -1.91 0.75 10.75
N VAL A 111 -2.79 -0.23 10.74
CA VAL A 111 -4.22 -0.06 10.99
C VAL A 111 -4.58 -0.71 12.32
N ARG A 112 -5.18 0.08 13.21
CA ARG A 112 -5.71 -0.32 14.51
C ARG A 112 -7.25 -0.40 14.46
N PRO A 113 -7.91 -1.04 15.43
CA PRO A 113 -9.38 -1.13 15.47
C PRO A 113 -10.10 0.22 15.31
N GLY A 114 -9.61 1.27 15.97
CA GLY A 114 -10.20 2.63 15.88
C GLY A 114 -10.05 3.31 14.51
N GLN A 115 -9.29 2.71 13.57
CA GLN A 115 -9.17 3.20 12.20
C GLN A 115 -10.19 2.55 11.25
N LEU A 116 -10.96 1.56 11.70
CA LEU A 116 -12.10 1.05 10.95
C LEU A 116 -13.24 2.07 11.00
N ASN A 117 -13.85 2.35 9.86
CA ASN A 117 -14.96 3.29 9.72
C ASN A 117 -16.19 2.60 9.12
N PRO A 118 -17.12 2.11 9.96
CA PRO A 118 -18.35 1.49 9.49
C PRO A 118 -19.33 2.49 8.84
N ASN A 119 -19.22 3.78 9.17
CA ASN A 119 -20.11 4.85 8.73
C ASN A 119 -19.47 5.74 7.64
N SER A 120 -18.57 5.15 6.85
CA SER A 120 -17.89 5.86 5.75
C SER A 120 -18.90 6.37 4.73
N GLN A 121 -18.73 7.64 4.32
CA GLN A 121 -19.50 8.24 3.23
C GLN A 121 -19.23 7.55 1.88
N PHE A 122 -18.20 6.70 1.80
CA PHE A 122 -17.80 5.93 0.62
C PHE A 122 -18.03 4.43 0.76
N HIS A 123 -18.98 4.00 1.60
CA HIS A 123 -19.33 2.59 1.86
C HIS A 123 -18.17 1.80 2.49
N LEU A 124 -18.19 1.69 3.82
CA LEU A 124 -17.10 1.16 4.66
C LEU A 124 -15.72 1.79 4.36
N ALA A 125 -14.85 1.81 5.35
CA ALA A 125 -13.46 2.17 5.10
C ALA A 125 -12.57 1.71 6.24
N PHE A 126 -11.26 1.73 6.00
CA PHE A 126 -10.27 1.86 7.07
C PHE A 126 -9.19 2.86 6.69
N ASN A 127 -8.73 3.62 7.69
CA ASN A 127 -7.68 4.61 7.54
C ASN A 127 -6.31 3.96 7.64
N LEU A 128 -5.42 4.22 6.68
CA LEU A 128 -4.05 3.69 6.69
C LEU A 128 -3.21 4.26 7.85
N GLY A 129 -3.57 5.42 8.39
CA GLY A 129 -2.75 6.11 9.39
C GLY A 129 -1.60 6.91 8.79
N TYR A 130 -1.73 7.31 7.51
CA TYR A 130 -0.85 8.31 6.90
C TYR A 130 -1.05 9.69 7.55
N PRO A 131 0.01 10.49 7.74
CA PRO A 131 1.42 10.16 7.49
C PRO A 131 1.97 9.22 8.57
N ASN A 132 2.91 8.34 8.23
CA ASN A 132 3.67 7.56 9.22
C ASN A 132 4.92 8.34 9.71
N ASP A 133 5.80 7.72 10.50
CA ASP A 133 7.03 8.35 11.00
C ASP A 133 8.01 8.75 9.89
N TYR A 134 8.10 7.94 8.84
CA TYR A 134 8.92 8.24 7.66
C TYR A 134 8.37 9.44 6.92
N ASP A 135 7.06 9.49 6.72
CA ASP A 135 6.40 10.59 6.03
C ASP A 135 6.59 11.90 6.79
N ARG A 136 6.29 11.91 8.09
CA ARG A 136 6.47 13.09 8.95
C ARG A 136 7.92 13.57 8.98
N SER A 137 8.88 12.64 9.12
CA SER A 137 10.29 13.01 9.21
C SER A 137 10.84 13.61 7.90
N ASN A 138 10.25 13.22 6.77
CA ASN A 138 10.53 13.79 5.45
C ASN A 138 9.67 15.02 5.10
N GLY A 139 8.98 15.61 6.10
CA GLY A 139 8.20 16.83 5.90
C GLY A 139 6.94 16.65 5.06
N ARG A 140 6.45 15.41 4.94
CA ARG A 140 5.23 15.10 4.18
C ARG A 140 4.00 15.29 5.05
N ASP A 141 2.93 15.80 4.45
CA ASP A 141 1.70 16.10 5.16
C ASP A 141 0.43 15.63 4.43
N GLY A 142 -0.68 15.74 5.16
CA GLY A 142 -2.01 15.36 4.71
C GLY A 142 -2.67 14.34 5.64
N SER A 143 -3.85 13.87 5.27
CA SER A 143 -4.62 12.95 6.11
C SER A 143 -5.69 12.20 5.33
N ALA A 144 -6.37 11.27 6.00
CA ALA A 144 -7.53 10.53 5.49
C ALA A 144 -7.25 9.70 4.23
N LEU A 145 -6.12 9.01 4.20
CA LEU A 145 -5.79 8.03 3.16
C LEU A 145 -6.44 6.71 3.55
N MET A 146 -7.50 6.36 2.83
CA MET A 146 -8.37 5.23 3.16
C MET A 146 -8.28 4.12 2.11
N VAL A 147 -8.66 2.92 2.51
CA VAL A 147 -9.21 1.91 1.61
C VAL A 147 -10.72 1.89 1.82
N HIS A 148 -11.53 2.07 0.77
CA HIS A 148 -12.98 2.27 0.90
C HIS A 148 -13.76 1.78 -0.34
N GLY A 149 -15.10 1.75 -0.30
CA GLY A 149 -15.96 1.34 -1.41
C GLY A 149 -16.27 2.41 -2.47
N LYS A 150 -17.42 2.33 -3.13
CA LYS A 150 -17.96 3.23 -4.17
C LYS A 150 -17.12 3.43 -5.43
N CYS A 151 -15.99 2.73 -5.60
CA CYS A 151 -15.17 2.76 -6.82
C CYS A 151 -14.75 4.18 -7.29
N LYS A 152 -14.75 5.19 -6.39
CA LYS A 152 -14.47 6.60 -6.70
C LYS A 152 -13.40 7.14 -5.76
N SER A 153 -12.23 7.51 -6.27
CA SER A 153 -11.10 8.01 -5.46
C SER A 153 -10.64 9.42 -5.86
N ALA A 154 -10.23 10.20 -4.86
CA ALA A 154 -9.50 11.47 -4.96
C ALA A 154 -8.28 11.49 -3.99
N GLY A 155 -7.57 10.37 -3.88
CA GLY A 155 -6.37 10.19 -3.03
C GLY A 155 -6.28 8.83 -2.34
N CYS A 156 -7.36 8.06 -2.32
CA CYS A 156 -7.49 6.78 -1.61
C CYS A 156 -7.33 5.56 -2.52
N PHE A 157 -7.39 4.36 -1.95
CA PHE A 157 -7.58 3.12 -2.69
C PHE A 157 -9.07 2.75 -2.68
N ALA A 158 -9.77 3.00 -3.79
CA ALA A 158 -11.18 2.67 -3.91
C ALA A 158 -11.35 1.23 -4.43
N MET A 159 -12.24 0.51 -3.77
CA MET A 159 -12.71 -0.83 -4.08
C MET A 159 -14.18 -0.75 -4.53
N THR A 160 -14.75 -1.85 -5.02
CA THR A 160 -16.22 -1.98 -5.07
C THR A 160 -16.76 -2.26 -3.67
N ASP A 161 -18.06 -2.02 -3.48
CA ASP A 161 -18.74 -2.22 -2.20
C ASP A 161 -18.61 -3.68 -1.70
N ALA A 162 -18.85 -4.65 -2.58
CA ALA A 162 -18.69 -6.07 -2.24
C ALA A 162 -17.26 -6.44 -1.79
N LEU A 163 -16.24 -5.88 -2.45
CA LEU A 163 -14.85 -6.19 -2.10
C LEU A 163 -14.43 -5.54 -0.77
N ILE A 164 -14.83 -4.29 -0.52
CA ILE A 164 -14.51 -3.65 0.77
C ILE A 164 -15.29 -4.26 1.92
N GLU A 165 -16.52 -4.75 1.73
CA GLU A 165 -17.24 -5.52 2.75
C GLU A 165 -16.44 -6.75 3.19
N GLU A 166 -15.97 -7.56 2.25
CA GLU A 166 -15.17 -8.75 2.57
C GLU A 166 -13.86 -8.37 3.28
N ILE A 167 -13.12 -7.37 2.78
CA ILE A 167 -11.88 -6.90 3.40
C ILE A 167 -12.13 -6.34 4.81
N TYR A 168 -13.20 -5.57 5.00
CA TYR A 168 -13.58 -5.00 6.29
C TYR A 168 -13.95 -6.09 7.29
N ILE A 169 -14.70 -7.10 6.85
CA ILE A 169 -15.04 -8.27 7.67
C ILE A 169 -13.77 -9.02 8.07
N LEU A 170 -12.84 -9.29 7.15
CA LEU A 170 -11.56 -9.92 7.48
C LEU A 170 -10.80 -9.13 8.56
N ALA A 171 -10.70 -7.80 8.43
CA ALA A 171 -10.06 -6.96 9.42
C ALA A 171 -10.77 -7.01 10.79
N ARG A 172 -12.10 -6.90 10.79
CA ARG A 172 -12.94 -7.00 11.99
C ARG A 172 -12.74 -8.33 12.71
N GLU A 173 -12.76 -9.44 11.99
CA GLU A 173 -12.64 -10.78 12.56
C GLU A 173 -11.22 -11.05 13.07
N SER A 174 -10.17 -10.57 12.38
CA SER A 174 -8.81 -10.63 12.92
C SER A 174 -8.65 -9.85 14.22
N PHE A 175 -9.29 -8.68 14.34
CA PHE A 175 -9.31 -7.93 15.59
C PHE A 175 -10.10 -8.64 16.70
N LYS A 176 -11.25 -9.25 16.37
CA LYS A 176 -11.97 -10.12 17.32
C LYS A 176 -11.13 -11.33 17.76
N GLY A 177 -10.28 -11.85 16.86
CA GLY A 177 -9.30 -12.90 17.13
C GLY A 177 -8.10 -12.48 17.98
N GLY A 178 -8.03 -11.22 18.40
CA GLY A 178 -6.98 -10.70 19.29
C GLY A 178 -5.83 -9.98 18.58
N GLN A 179 -5.86 -9.85 17.25
CA GLN A 179 -4.91 -8.97 16.56
C GLN A 179 -5.12 -7.52 17.04
N THR A 180 -4.06 -6.83 17.47
CA THR A 180 -4.17 -5.45 18.00
C THR A 180 -3.94 -4.38 16.94
N SER A 181 -3.29 -4.75 15.83
CA SER A 181 -3.09 -3.96 14.63
C SER A 181 -2.65 -4.86 13.47
N PHE A 182 -2.94 -4.48 12.23
CA PHE A 182 -2.36 -5.10 11.04
C PHE A 182 -1.55 -4.08 10.22
N GLN A 183 -0.54 -4.58 9.51
CA GLN A 183 0.30 -3.76 8.64
C GLN A 183 -0.30 -3.71 7.23
N VAL A 184 -0.22 -2.54 6.59
CA VAL A 184 -0.57 -2.33 5.18
C VAL A 184 0.67 -1.79 4.47
N ASN A 185 1.20 -2.55 3.52
CA ASN A 185 2.37 -2.14 2.74
C ASN A 185 1.93 -1.72 1.35
N ALA A 186 2.05 -0.43 1.04
CA ALA A 186 1.71 0.12 -0.27
C ALA A 186 2.97 0.32 -1.10
N PHE A 187 3.03 -0.35 -2.24
CA PHE A 187 4.16 -0.37 -3.15
C PHE A 187 3.79 0.28 -4.50
N PRO A 188 4.77 0.88 -5.20
CA PRO A 188 4.54 1.39 -6.55
C PRO A 188 4.14 0.27 -7.52
N PHE A 189 4.77 -0.89 -7.40
CA PHE A 189 4.60 -2.06 -8.24
C PHE A 189 5.10 -3.30 -7.48
N ARG A 190 4.89 -4.51 -8.01
CA ARG A 190 5.56 -5.72 -7.52
C ARG A 190 7.07 -5.53 -7.67
N MET A 191 7.82 -5.42 -6.57
CA MET A 191 9.20 -4.91 -6.57
C MET A 191 10.25 -5.95 -7.04
N THR A 192 9.97 -6.66 -8.14
CA THR A 192 10.91 -7.56 -8.81
C THR A 192 12.12 -6.79 -9.35
N GLU A 193 13.23 -7.49 -9.57
CA GLU A 193 14.44 -6.87 -10.15
C GLU A 193 14.17 -6.25 -11.53
N GLU A 194 13.31 -6.87 -12.33
CA GLU A 194 12.88 -6.35 -13.63
C GLU A 194 12.13 -5.02 -13.48
N ASN A 195 11.15 -4.96 -12.57
CA ASN A 195 10.35 -3.77 -12.35
C ASN A 195 11.22 -2.63 -11.77
N MET A 196 12.14 -2.96 -10.86
CA MET A 196 13.11 -1.98 -10.34
C MET A 196 14.03 -1.41 -11.41
N LYS A 197 14.46 -2.23 -12.39
CA LYS A 197 15.26 -1.77 -13.54
C LYS A 197 14.46 -0.91 -14.49
N ARG A 198 13.23 -1.33 -14.83
CA ARG A 198 12.31 -0.59 -15.70
C ARG A 198 12.02 0.81 -15.18
N HIS A 199 12.03 0.96 -13.86
CA HIS A 199 11.74 2.20 -13.15
C HIS A 199 12.97 2.92 -12.58
N ALA A 200 14.18 2.54 -13.01
CA ALA A 200 15.44 3.00 -12.41
C ALA A 200 15.69 4.52 -12.55
N ASN A 201 15.09 5.17 -13.55
CA ASN A 201 15.25 6.61 -13.83
C ASN A 201 14.22 7.49 -13.11
N SER A 202 13.30 6.91 -12.33
CA SER A 202 12.35 7.67 -11.52
C SER A 202 13.08 8.48 -10.44
N GLU A 203 12.58 9.69 -10.15
CA GLU A 203 13.04 10.48 -9.00
C GLU A 203 12.86 9.72 -7.68
N TRP A 204 11.86 8.82 -7.62
CA TRP A 204 11.56 7.99 -6.46
C TRP A 204 12.38 6.72 -6.36
N ALA A 205 13.29 6.44 -7.30
CA ALA A 205 14.08 5.20 -7.31
C ALA A 205 14.89 5.00 -6.01
N GLY A 206 15.39 6.09 -5.40
CA GLY A 206 16.04 6.03 -4.09
C GLY A 206 15.10 5.59 -2.96
N PHE A 207 13.89 6.15 -2.93
CA PHE A 207 12.84 5.77 -1.99
C PHE A 207 12.37 4.33 -2.21
N TRP A 208 12.16 3.91 -3.46
CA TRP A 208 11.74 2.56 -3.79
C TRP A 208 12.78 1.50 -3.39
N ARG A 209 14.09 1.79 -3.48
CA ARG A 209 15.12 0.89 -2.92
C ARG A 209 14.93 0.64 -1.42
N SER A 210 14.50 1.65 -0.66
CA SER A 210 14.20 1.47 0.78
C SER A 210 12.96 0.61 1.02
N LEU A 211 11.89 0.79 0.23
CA LEU A 211 10.70 -0.07 0.29
C LEU A 211 11.02 -1.52 -0.08
N LYS A 212 11.89 -1.71 -1.09
CA LYS A 212 12.31 -3.03 -1.56
C LYS A 212 12.90 -3.89 -0.45
N THR A 213 13.62 -3.29 0.51
CA THR A 213 14.17 -4.04 1.65
C THR A 213 13.07 -4.70 2.48
N GLY A 214 11.95 -4.00 2.73
CA GLY A 214 10.81 -4.57 3.44
C GLY A 214 10.01 -5.56 2.59
N TYR A 215 9.87 -5.27 1.29
CA TYR A 215 9.26 -6.16 0.31
C TYR A 215 9.99 -7.51 0.25
N ASP A 216 11.30 -7.50 0.03
CA ASP A 216 12.14 -8.70 -0.10
C ASP A 216 12.15 -9.51 1.21
N SER A 217 12.19 -8.83 2.36
CA SER A 217 12.05 -9.48 3.66
C SER A 217 10.75 -10.30 3.75
N PHE A 218 9.62 -9.72 3.35
CA PHE A 218 8.35 -10.45 3.39
C PHE A 218 8.33 -11.61 2.39
N GLU A 219 8.84 -11.42 1.17
CA GLU A 219 8.89 -12.49 0.16
C GLU A 219 9.70 -13.70 0.63
N PHE A 220 10.80 -13.46 1.35
CA PHE A 220 11.65 -14.51 1.87
C PHE A 220 11.09 -15.18 3.13
N PHE A 221 10.80 -14.41 4.17
CA PHE A 221 10.41 -14.95 5.48
C PHE A 221 8.92 -15.30 5.58
N ARG A 222 8.07 -14.68 4.73
CA ARG A 222 6.60 -14.69 4.86
C ARG A 222 6.13 -14.18 6.23
N VAL A 223 6.85 -13.23 6.80
CA VAL A 223 6.49 -12.53 8.04
C VAL A 223 6.51 -11.04 7.77
N PRO A 224 5.46 -10.27 8.13
CA PRO A 224 5.45 -8.82 7.94
C PRO A 224 6.69 -8.16 8.53
N PRO A 225 7.41 -7.32 7.76
CA PRO A 225 8.65 -6.72 8.24
C PRO A 225 8.39 -5.80 9.43
N LYS A 226 9.25 -5.88 10.45
CA LYS A 226 9.32 -4.86 11.51
C LYS A 226 10.01 -3.63 10.92
N VAL A 227 9.34 -2.50 10.91
CA VAL A 227 9.87 -1.26 10.32
C VAL A 227 10.06 -0.21 11.39
N ALA A 228 11.25 0.38 11.41
CA ALA A 228 11.61 1.54 12.21
C ALA A 228 12.08 2.68 11.30
N VAL A 229 12.16 3.90 11.85
CA VAL A 229 12.62 5.08 11.13
C VAL A 229 13.62 5.83 11.98
N CYS A 230 14.80 6.12 11.43
CA CYS A 230 15.77 7.08 11.95
C CYS A 230 16.58 7.63 10.78
N SER A 231 17.22 8.78 10.96
CA SER A 231 17.89 9.52 9.86
C SER A 231 16.98 9.71 8.63
N LYS A 232 15.65 9.83 8.83
CA LYS A 232 14.64 9.91 7.77
C LYS A 232 14.59 8.70 6.82
N GLN A 233 15.11 7.55 7.24
CA GLN A 233 15.21 6.32 6.44
C GLN A 233 14.50 5.17 7.14
N TYR A 234 13.92 4.25 6.34
CA TYR A 234 13.40 3.00 6.85
C TYR A 234 14.54 2.07 7.25
N LEU A 235 14.38 1.40 8.39
CA LEU A 235 15.13 0.20 8.76
C LEU A 235 14.17 -0.96 8.94
N VAL A 236 14.58 -2.11 8.40
CA VAL A 236 13.77 -3.31 8.34
C VAL A 236 14.42 -4.39 9.18
N ASN A 237 13.63 -4.98 10.09
CA ASN A 237 14.01 -6.04 11.01
C ASN A 237 15.32 -5.73 11.73
N VAL A 238 15.32 -4.64 12.49
CA VAL A 238 16.46 -4.26 13.33
C VAL A 238 16.09 -4.31 14.80
N ASN A 239 17.07 -4.60 15.64
CA ASN A 239 17.02 -4.46 17.07
C ASN A 239 18.00 -3.35 17.50
N PHE A 240 17.51 -2.33 18.20
CA PHE A 240 18.35 -1.22 18.65
C PHE A 240 19.02 -1.59 19.97
N LEU A 241 20.35 -1.46 20.00
CA LEU A 241 21.16 -1.86 21.15
C LEU A 241 21.12 -0.76 22.22
N GLY A 242 20.67 -1.12 23.43
CA GLY A 242 20.74 -0.24 24.60
C GLY A 242 19.82 0.99 24.56
N GLN A 243 18.77 1.00 23.72
CA GLN A 243 17.82 2.12 23.58
C GLN A 243 16.37 1.66 23.39
N GLU A 244 15.44 2.63 23.35
CA GLU A 244 14.02 2.39 23.09
C GLU A 244 13.77 1.73 21.73
N ALA A 245 12.74 0.89 21.65
CA ALA A 245 12.34 0.17 20.44
C ALA A 245 11.86 1.09 19.29
N ARG A 246 11.72 2.39 19.52
CA ARG A 246 11.32 3.40 18.53
C ARG A 246 12.28 4.59 18.60
N PRO A 247 13.33 4.62 17.76
CA PRO A 247 14.23 5.77 17.72
C PRO A 247 13.52 7.00 17.18
N ASP A 248 14.07 8.19 17.45
CA ASP A 248 13.62 9.44 16.84
C ASP A 248 13.82 9.35 15.31
N PRO A 249 12.74 9.49 14.51
CA PRO A 249 12.81 9.48 13.04
C PRO A 249 13.76 10.50 12.42
N GLN A 250 14.03 11.61 13.11
CA GLN A 250 14.90 12.70 12.64
C GLN A 250 16.36 12.55 13.08
N ALA A 251 16.61 11.85 14.20
CA ALA A 251 17.93 11.72 14.77
C ALA A 251 18.78 10.67 14.04
N PRO A 252 20.13 10.72 14.16
CA PRO A 252 20.98 9.65 13.71
C PRO A 252 20.55 8.30 14.27
N CYS A 253 20.63 7.25 13.46
CA CYS A 253 20.29 5.91 13.89
C CYS A 253 21.18 5.44 15.05
N PRO A 254 20.59 4.96 16.16
CA PRO A 254 21.34 4.30 17.22
C PRO A 254 22.07 3.06 16.71
N ALA A 255 23.01 2.53 17.49
CA ALA A 255 23.60 1.24 17.18
C ALA A 255 22.50 0.17 17.10
N PHE A 256 22.49 -0.61 16.01
CA PHE A 256 21.50 -1.65 15.79
C PHE A 256 22.14 -2.89 15.18
N GLU A 257 21.48 -4.03 15.38
CA GLU A 257 21.76 -5.28 14.69
C GLU A 257 20.56 -5.64 13.80
N ARG A 258 20.83 -6.30 12.67
CA ARG A 258 19.76 -6.87 11.84
C ARG A 258 19.34 -8.20 12.45
N VAL A 259 18.04 -8.37 12.62
CA VAL A 259 17.45 -9.60 13.15
C VAL A 259 16.72 -10.33 12.04
N THR A 260 16.82 -11.65 12.04
CA THR A 260 15.91 -12.49 11.29
C THR A 260 14.53 -12.44 11.96
N PRO A 261 13.43 -12.25 11.22
CA PRO A 261 12.09 -12.38 11.79
C PRO A 261 11.96 -13.72 12.51
N ASP A 262 11.35 -13.68 13.68
CA ASP A 262 11.05 -14.87 14.47
C ASP A 262 10.01 -15.69 13.70
N VAL A 263 10.46 -16.79 13.10
CA VAL A 263 9.62 -17.81 12.48
C VAL A 263 9.50 -18.94 13.51
N THR A 264 8.29 -19.19 14.01
CA THR A 264 8.04 -20.36 14.86
C THR A 264 8.14 -21.64 13.99
N PRO A 265 8.40 -22.83 14.56
CA PRO A 265 9.49 -23.75 14.19
C PRO A 265 9.39 -24.36 12.78
N GLY A 266 10.54 -24.62 12.15
CA GLY A 266 10.65 -25.20 10.80
C GLY A 266 11.85 -24.71 9.98
N PHE A 267 12.48 -23.61 10.43
CA PHE A 267 13.71 -23.03 9.86
C PHE A 267 14.94 -23.14 10.79
N GLU A 268 14.83 -23.85 11.91
CA GLU A 268 15.90 -24.00 12.91
C GLU A 268 17.16 -24.68 12.35
N ASN A 269 17.10 -25.23 11.12
CA ASN A 269 18.18 -25.97 10.48
C ASN A 269 18.68 -25.37 9.15
N LEU A 270 18.38 -24.10 8.82
CA LEU A 270 19.04 -23.48 7.67
C LEU A 270 20.52 -23.23 7.96
N PRO A 271 21.44 -23.74 7.12
CA PRO A 271 22.86 -23.46 7.30
C PRO A 271 23.13 -21.95 7.27
N THR A 272 23.97 -21.46 8.16
CA THR A 272 24.43 -20.05 8.18
C THR A 272 24.93 -19.58 6.81
N GLN A 273 25.43 -20.50 5.97
CA GLN A 273 25.85 -20.20 4.59
C GLN A 273 24.71 -19.84 3.63
N GLN A 274 23.49 -20.37 3.82
CA GLN A 274 22.32 -19.96 3.04
C GLN A 274 21.77 -18.62 3.53
N ILE A 275 21.86 -18.37 4.84
CA ILE A 275 21.58 -17.04 5.44
C ILE A 275 22.64 -16.02 4.99
N ALA A 276 23.90 -16.40 4.83
CA ALA A 276 24.98 -15.52 4.36
C ALA A 276 24.94 -15.24 2.84
N ARG A 277 24.11 -15.96 2.08
CA ARG A 277 23.82 -15.66 0.66
C ARG A 277 22.71 -14.62 0.50
N LEU A 278 22.13 -14.13 1.60
CA LEU A 278 21.38 -12.87 1.58
C LEU A 278 22.28 -11.78 0.97
N PRO A 279 21.74 -10.83 0.19
CA PRO A 279 22.53 -9.77 -0.41
C PRO A 279 23.15 -8.87 0.67
N GLU A 280 24.32 -9.25 1.17
CA GLU A 280 25.28 -8.34 1.78
C GLU A 280 25.84 -7.48 0.64
N ARG A 281 25.33 -6.26 0.49
CA ARG A 281 26.18 -5.11 0.13
C ARG A 281 25.42 -3.82 0.25
N SER A 282 25.54 -3.23 1.43
CA SER A 282 25.93 -1.83 1.59
C SER A 282 26.45 -1.67 3.01
N ARG A 283 27.70 -2.09 3.25
CA ARG A 283 28.53 -1.30 4.14
C ARG A 283 28.67 0.03 3.40
N VAL A 284 27.82 1.00 3.73
CA VAL A 284 28.15 2.40 3.52
C VAL A 284 29.54 2.54 4.14
N ALA A 285 30.55 2.75 3.31
CA ALA A 285 31.87 3.09 3.80
C ALA A 285 31.64 4.26 4.76
N GLY A 286 31.89 4.00 6.06
CA GLY A 286 31.82 5.04 7.06
C GLY A 286 32.66 6.19 6.55
N VAL A 287 32.05 7.38 6.56
CA VAL A 287 32.77 8.64 6.48
C VAL A 287 33.83 8.59 7.57
N GLN A 288 35.05 8.20 7.21
CA GLN A 288 36.21 8.39 8.06
C GLN A 288 36.55 9.87 7.95
N SER A 289 35.98 10.63 8.87
CA SER A 289 36.52 11.89 9.34
C SER A 289 38.03 11.72 9.61
N ARG A 290 38.86 12.40 8.82
CA ARG A 290 40.30 12.55 9.08
C ARG A 290 40.52 13.29 10.41
N PRO A 291 41.43 12.83 11.28
CA PRO A 291 42.13 13.71 12.21
C PRO A 291 43.60 13.89 11.79
N ALA A 292 44.08 15.14 11.86
CA ALA A 292 45.47 15.63 12.00
C ALA A 292 46.56 14.98 11.11
N LEU A 293 47.25 15.63 10.17
CA LEU A 293 47.96 16.92 10.21
C LEU A 293 48.62 17.28 11.55
N ALA A 294 49.55 16.43 11.97
CA ALA A 294 50.70 16.81 12.78
C ALA A 294 51.79 15.74 12.62
N ASP A 295 52.44 15.69 11.45
CA ASP A 295 53.79 15.11 11.25
C ASP A 295 54.20 15.24 9.78
N ALA A 296 54.44 16.47 9.35
CA ALA A 296 55.11 16.76 8.08
C ALA A 296 55.62 18.22 8.05
N LEU A 297 56.29 18.64 9.13
CA LEU A 297 57.08 19.86 9.14
C LEU A 297 58.50 19.50 9.58
N SER A 298 59.21 18.78 8.70
CA SER A 298 60.67 18.68 8.67
C SER A 298 61.06 17.78 7.50
N ARG A 299 61.19 18.36 6.30
CA ARG A 299 62.08 17.91 5.21
C ARG A 299 62.02 18.94 4.08
N THR A 300 63.18 19.53 3.81
CA THR A 300 63.47 20.55 2.81
C THR A 300 63.47 19.96 1.40
N PRO A 301 63.22 20.77 0.35
CA PRO A 301 63.27 20.34 -1.03
C PRO A 301 64.69 20.54 -1.59
N ASP A 302 65.42 19.45 -1.76
CA ASP A 302 66.52 19.39 -2.73
C ASP A 302 66.88 17.92 -3.00
N GLN A 303 67.25 17.67 -4.25
CA GLN A 303 67.88 16.46 -4.80
C GLN A 303 66.99 15.50 -5.64
N ASP A 304 67.34 15.54 -6.93
CA ASP A 304 67.55 14.39 -7.82
C ASP A 304 66.48 14.06 -8.87
N ASN A 305 66.41 15.01 -9.80
CA ASN A 305 66.25 14.75 -11.22
C ASN A 305 67.59 14.27 -11.81
N ALA A 306 67.78 12.95 -12.03
CA ALA A 306 68.70 12.39 -13.04
C ALA A 306 68.73 10.86 -12.98
N GLN A 307 67.90 10.19 -13.77
CA GLN A 307 68.38 9.13 -14.67
C GLN A 307 67.46 9.09 -15.90
N ILE A 308 67.99 9.67 -16.97
CA ILE A 308 67.47 9.69 -18.32
C ILE A 308 68.34 8.73 -19.16
N GLN A 309 67.71 8.16 -20.20
CA GLN A 309 68.28 7.58 -21.43
C GLN A 309 68.82 6.15 -21.39
N GLN A 310 68.04 5.24 -21.99
CA GLN A 310 68.45 4.57 -23.22
C GLN A 310 67.30 4.61 -24.24
N SER A 311 67.70 4.86 -25.48
CA SER A 311 66.98 5.27 -26.69
C SER A 311 66.33 4.11 -27.45
N GLU A 312 65.23 4.37 -28.18
CA GLU A 312 65.16 4.26 -29.66
C GLU A 312 63.69 4.25 -30.17
N GLN A 313 63.43 5.15 -31.13
CA GLN A 313 62.38 5.06 -32.16
C GLN A 313 63.07 5.37 -33.50
N PRO A 314 62.65 4.76 -34.63
CA PRO A 314 61.78 5.52 -35.54
C PRO A 314 60.80 4.73 -36.46
N GLN A 315 59.69 5.42 -36.80
CA GLN A 315 59.02 5.56 -38.12
C GLN A 315 58.18 4.44 -38.82
N ALA A 316 56.85 4.68 -38.82
CA ALA A 316 55.87 4.86 -39.93
C ALA A 316 55.68 3.90 -41.15
N THR A 317 54.47 3.31 -41.21
CA THR A 317 53.50 3.09 -42.34
C THR A 317 53.85 2.17 -43.55
N PRO A 318 52.90 1.70 -44.41
CA PRO A 318 51.42 1.56 -44.38
C PRO A 318 50.90 0.16 -44.82
N VAL A 319 49.62 -0.25 -44.62
CA VAL A 319 48.91 -1.19 -45.54
C VAL A 319 47.38 -0.99 -45.55
N GLU A 320 46.86 -1.13 -46.76
CA GLU A 320 45.57 -0.90 -47.41
C GLU A 320 44.39 -1.86 -47.09
N ALA A 321 43.28 -1.53 -47.76
CA ALA A 321 41.89 -1.97 -47.69
C ALA A 321 41.55 -3.43 -48.08
N GLU A 322 40.41 -3.91 -47.54
CA GLU A 322 39.23 -4.60 -48.14
C GLU A 322 39.44 -5.69 -49.24
N PRO A 323 38.61 -6.77 -49.36
CA PRO A 323 37.14 -6.64 -49.36
C PRO A 323 36.33 -7.83 -48.79
N VAL A 324 35.06 -7.58 -48.47
CA VAL A 324 34.04 -8.65 -48.46
C VAL A 324 32.97 -8.32 -49.50
N VAL A 325 32.69 -9.34 -50.29
CA VAL A 325 31.97 -9.33 -51.56
C VAL A 325 30.46 -9.24 -51.36
N ASP A 326 29.86 -8.49 -52.26
CA ASP A 326 28.45 -8.16 -52.47
C ASP A 326 27.74 -9.23 -53.32
N VAL A 327 26.44 -9.52 -53.07
CA VAL A 327 25.44 -9.82 -54.12
C VAL A 327 24.01 -9.48 -53.63
N ALA A 328 23.61 -8.24 -53.86
CA ALA A 328 22.47 -7.78 -54.68
C ALA A 328 21.06 -8.44 -54.66
N ALA A 329 20.08 -7.52 -54.47
CA ALA A 329 18.82 -7.28 -55.23
C ALA A 329 17.68 -8.34 -55.20
N SER A 330 16.40 -7.99 -54.94
CA SER A 330 15.57 -7.04 -55.72
C SER A 330 14.23 -6.73 -55.02
N GLN A 331 13.74 -5.48 -55.08
CA GLN A 331 12.30 -5.11 -55.05
C GLN A 331 11.77 -5.03 -56.52
N PRO A 332 10.56 -4.54 -56.89
CA PRO A 332 9.34 -4.14 -56.14
C PRO A 332 8.01 -4.65 -56.76
N SER A 333 6.86 -4.44 -56.10
CA SER A 333 5.58 -3.91 -56.65
C SER A 333 4.36 -4.17 -55.74
N GLU A 334 3.60 -3.10 -55.44
CA GLU A 334 2.20 -3.15 -54.96
C GLU A 334 1.22 -3.31 -56.17
N PRO A 335 -0.12 -3.05 -56.14
CA PRO A 335 -1.07 -2.77 -55.03
C PRO A 335 -2.54 -3.30 -55.22
N LEU A 336 -3.42 -2.85 -54.29
CA LEU A 336 -4.84 -2.41 -54.46
C LEU A 336 -5.98 -3.48 -54.41
N THR A 337 -6.80 -3.52 -53.34
CA THR A 337 -8.15 -2.89 -53.13
C THR A 337 -9.32 -3.51 -53.92
N THR A 338 -10.51 -3.74 -53.33
CA THR A 338 -11.63 -2.76 -53.14
C THR A 338 -12.80 -3.52 -52.44
N ALA A 339 -13.57 -3.02 -51.47
CA ALA A 339 -14.40 -1.80 -51.32
C ALA A 339 -15.83 -1.92 -51.89
N ALA A 340 -16.83 -1.59 -51.06
CA ALA A 340 -18.08 -0.85 -51.34
C ALA A 340 -18.92 -0.81 -50.03
N ALA A 341 -19.26 0.28 -49.34
CA ALA A 341 -19.77 1.63 -49.68
C ALA A 341 -21.24 1.67 -50.15
N VAL A 342 -22.02 2.63 -49.60
CA VAL A 342 -23.18 3.43 -50.09
C VAL A 342 -24.00 3.84 -48.83
N ALA A 343 -24.51 5.06 -48.56
CA ALA A 343 -24.42 6.43 -49.07
C ALA A 343 -25.10 7.36 -48.02
N GLY A 344 -24.85 8.69 -48.07
CA GLY A 344 -25.60 9.73 -47.33
C GLY A 344 -27.03 9.98 -47.88
N PRO A 345 -27.76 11.08 -47.54
CA PRO A 345 -27.23 12.46 -47.48
C PRO A 345 -27.89 13.48 -46.49
N GLN A 346 -27.30 14.70 -46.43
CA GLN A 346 -27.89 16.06 -46.21
C GLN A 346 -28.52 16.43 -44.83
N SER A 347 -28.59 17.69 -44.33
CA SER A 347 -28.02 19.04 -44.59
C SER A 347 -28.52 20.00 -43.47
N SER A 348 -28.03 21.26 -43.47
CA SER A 348 -28.43 22.45 -42.67
C SER A 348 -27.82 22.55 -41.26
N GLY A 349 -27.20 23.64 -40.80
CA GLY A 349 -27.08 25.01 -41.31
C GLY A 349 -27.82 25.99 -40.41
N GLN A 350 -27.17 26.56 -39.38
CA GLN A 350 -27.39 27.97 -39.00
C GLN A 350 -26.38 28.47 -37.95
N GLN A 351 -25.56 29.43 -38.38
CA GLN A 351 -25.03 30.51 -37.55
C GLN A 351 -26.20 31.41 -37.11
N THR A 352 -26.22 31.82 -35.83
CA THR A 352 -26.73 33.13 -35.44
C THR A 352 -25.86 33.73 -34.34
N GLN A 353 -25.31 34.91 -34.64
CA GLN A 353 -24.77 35.88 -33.68
C GLN A 353 -25.90 36.72 -33.06
N ARG A 354 -25.53 37.44 -31.98
CA ARG A 354 -26.23 38.48 -31.18
C ARG A 354 -26.82 37.94 -29.88
N SER A 355 -26.81 38.65 -28.74
CA SER A 355 -26.25 39.93 -28.29
C SER A 355 -26.67 40.07 -26.82
N GLY A 356 -25.76 40.54 -25.96
CA GLY A 356 -25.98 41.47 -24.83
C GLY A 356 -27.12 41.24 -23.82
N LYS A 357 -26.72 40.93 -22.57
CA LYS A 357 -27.20 41.42 -21.26
C LYS A 357 -26.93 40.28 -20.25
N GLY A 358 -26.11 40.42 -19.21
CA GLY A 358 -25.99 41.58 -18.33
C GLY A 358 -26.93 41.38 -17.14
N ASP A 359 -26.68 40.37 -16.31
CA ASP A 359 -27.24 40.29 -14.96
C ASP A 359 -26.20 39.72 -14.00
N ARG A 360 -25.84 40.57 -13.04
CA ARG A 360 -24.97 40.27 -11.90
C ARG A 360 -25.74 39.37 -10.94
N LEU A 361 -25.26 38.15 -10.70
CA LEU A 361 -25.66 37.37 -9.54
C LEU A 361 -24.65 37.59 -8.42
N ALA A 362 -25.18 38.02 -7.28
CA ALA A 362 -24.46 38.32 -6.04
C ALA A 362 -23.79 37.07 -5.45
N PRO A 363 -22.69 37.21 -4.70
CA PRO A 363 -22.04 36.09 -4.04
C PRO A 363 -22.90 35.60 -2.87
N VAL A 364 -23.20 34.30 -2.86
CA VAL A 364 -23.80 33.59 -1.73
C VAL A 364 -22.80 33.60 -0.57
N GLN A 365 -23.17 34.25 0.54
CA GLN A 365 -22.40 34.24 1.79
C GLN A 365 -22.42 32.84 2.41
N ALA A 366 -21.25 32.35 2.79
CA ALA A 366 -21.09 31.16 3.64
C ALA A 366 -21.57 31.47 5.07
N PRO A 367 -22.21 30.50 5.76
CA PRO A 367 -22.55 30.67 7.18
C PRO A 367 -21.29 30.66 8.07
N PRO A 368 -21.30 31.38 9.21
CA PRO A 368 -20.17 31.43 10.13
C PRO A 368 -19.95 30.09 10.85
N PRO A 369 -18.73 29.81 11.34
CA PRO A 369 -18.40 28.56 12.02
C PRO A 369 -19.07 28.49 13.40
N GLU A 370 -19.78 27.40 13.66
CA GLU A 370 -20.32 27.05 14.97
C GLU A 370 -19.17 26.83 15.97
N GLN A 371 -19.32 27.46 17.13
CA GLN A 371 -18.39 27.37 18.25
C GLN A 371 -18.47 25.97 18.89
N SER A 372 -17.31 25.33 18.97
CA SER A 372 -17.03 24.16 19.78
C SER A 372 -17.38 24.42 21.25
N SER A 373 -18.45 23.80 21.76
CA SER A 373 -18.68 23.64 23.19
C SER A 373 -17.92 22.40 23.68
N ALA A 374 -16.83 22.64 24.40
CA ALA A 374 -16.09 21.62 25.12
C ALA A 374 -16.95 21.05 26.27
N SER A 375 -17.47 19.83 26.08
CA SER A 375 -18.05 19.04 27.17
C SER A 375 -16.94 18.26 27.87
N ALA A 376 -16.63 18.67 29.09
CA ALA A 376 -15.73 18.02 30.01
C ALA A 376 -16.24 16.61 30.35
N PHE A 377 -15.50 15.58 29.95
CA PHE A 377 -15.65 14.23 30.51
C PHE A 377 -14.74 14.11 31.74
N GLY A 378 -15.36 14.13 32.92
CA GLY A 378 -14.70 13.89 34.20
C GLY A 378 -14.14 12.48 34.29
N TYR A 379 -12.83 12.40 34.55
CA TYR A 379 -12.11 11.17 34.82
C TYR A 379 -12.10 10.98 36.35
N THR A 380 -12.84 10.00 36.87
CA THR A 380 -12.70 9.56 38.26
C THR A 380 -11.59 8.51 38.35
N PRO A 381 -10.50 8.74 39.10
CA PRO A 381 -9.46 7.73 39.30
C PRO A 381 -9.92 6.62 40.24
N ARG A 382 -9.55 5.39 39.88
CA ARG A 382 -9.76 4.15 40.65
C ARG A 382 -8.83 4.12 41.87
N PRO A 383 -9.28 3.70 43.07
CA PRO A 383 -8.40 3.64 44.24
C PRO A 383 -7.40 2.48 44.12
N ALA A 384 -6.17 2.72 44.59
CA ALA A 384 -5.10 1.75 44.70
C ALA A 384 -5.42 0.68 45.78
N PRO A 385 -4.91 -0.56 45.64
CA PRO A 385 -5.08 -1.58 46.67
C PRO A 385 -4.20 -1.25 47.88
N LEU A 386 -4.77 -1.34 49.08
CA LEU A 386 -4.04 -1.39 50.34
C LEU A 386 -3.40 -2.78 50.51
N GLN A 387 -2.29 -2.78 51.25
CA GLN A 387 -1.30 -3.83 51.52
C GLN A 387 -1.81 -5.27 51.62
#